data_AF-A0A227J2B8-F1
#
_entry.id   AF-A0A227J2B8-F1
#
_cell.length_a   1.000
_cell.length_b   1.000
_cell.length_c   1.000
_cell.angle_alpha   90.00
_cell.angle_beta   90.00
_cell.angle_gamma   90.00
#
_symmetry.space_group_name_H-M   'P 1'
#
loop_
_entity.id
_entity.type
_entity.pdbx_description
1 polymer ?
#
loop_
_entity_poly.entity_id
_entity_poly.type
_entity_poly.pdbx_seq_one_letter_code
_entity_poly.pdbx_strand_id
1 'polypeptide(L)'
;KHPISRAEYILAEQGMEIRGEQQTMQDPMFLMEQMELREELEDIADCSDPESALFDFDSKVSKMYKQHLASVEQELNDGLWAEAADRVRKLKFIAKLKNE
;
A
#
# COMPACT_ATOMS: atom_id res chain seq x y z
N LYS A 1 10.99 5.53 12.72
CA LYS A 1 11.31 4.14 12.30
C LYS A 1 10.41 3.79 11.12
N HIS A 2 10.95 3.23 10.03
CA HIS A 2 10.18 2.94 8.81
C HIS A 2 9.68 1.49 8.84
N PRO A 3 8.37 1.25 9.07
CA PRO A 3 7.84 -0.11 9.24
C PRO A 3 7.95 -0.96 7.96
N ILE A 4 7.78 -0.35 6.78
CA ILE A 4 7.96 -1.04 5.49
C ILE A 4 9.38 -1.58 5.34
N SER A 5 10.40 -0.74 5.56
CA SER A 5 11.80 -1.16 5.45
C SER A 5 12.17 -2.25 6.45
N ARG A 6 11.52 -2.24 7.62
CA ARG A 6 11.67 -3.33 8.60
C ARG A 6 11.06 -4.63 8.11
N ALA A 7 9.85 -4.59 7.55
CA ALA A 7 9.20 -5.78 6.97
C ALA A 7 10.00 -6.35 5.80
N GLU A 8 10.50 -5.48 4.90
CA GLU A 8 11.40 -5.88 3.80
C GLU A 8 12.65 -6.59 4.32
N TYR A 9 13.26 -6.07 5.39
CA TYR A 9 14.44 -6.69 5.99
C TYR A 9 14.13 -8.08 6.55
N ILE A 10 13.04 -8.22 7.32
CA ILE A 10 12.63 -9.51 7.88
C ILE A 10 12.39 -10.54 6.76
N LEU A 11 11.72 -10.13 5.69
CA LEU A 11 11.43 -10.98 4.54
C LEU A 11 12.70 -11.39 3.79
N ALA A 12 13.67 -10.48 3.64
CA ALA A 12 14.95 -10.78 3.03
C ALA A 12 15.74 -11.84 3.82
N GLU A 13 15.69 -11.80 5.16
CA GLU A 13 16.30 -12.84 6.03
C GLU A 13 15.64 -14.22 5.84
N GLN A 14 14.38 -14.26 5.38
CA GLN A 14 13.67 -15.49 5.01
C GLN A 14 13.86 -15.89 3.53
N GLY A 15 14.71 -15.17 2.78
CA GLY A 15 14.96 -15.41 1.36
C GLY A 15 13.88 -14.85 0.42
N MET A 16 12.94 -14.04 0.92
CA MET A 16 11.91 -13.41 0.10
C MET A 16 12.42 -12.11 -0.52
N GLU A 17 12.47 -12.04 -1.84
CA GLU A 17 12.91 -10.85 -2.55
C GLU A 17 11.73 -9.89 -2.87
N ILE A 18 11.68 -8.77 -2.16
CA ILE A 18 10.63 -7.74 -2.32
C ILE A 18 10.94 -6.74 -3.45
N ARG A 19 12.18 -6.78 -3.97
CA ARG A 19 12.67 -5.87 -5.00
C ARG A 19 12.22 -6.32 -6.39
N GLY A 20 10.93 -6.19 -6.67
CA GLY A 20 10.38 -6.45 -8.00
C GLY A 20 8.97 -5.91 -8.14
N GLU A 21 8.80 -4.81 -8.87
CA GLU A 21 7.47 -4.29 -9.27
C GLU A 21 6.70 -5.29 -10.17
N GLN A 22 7.41 -6.23 -10.80
CA GLN A 22 6.84 -7.24 -11.69
C GLN A 22 5.77 -8.11 -11.03
N GLN A 23 5.91 -8.41 -9.73
CA GLN A 23 4.98 -9.31 -9.05
C GLN A 23 3.66 -8.63 -8.71
N THR A 24 3.69 -7.33 -8.40
CA THR A 24 2.45 -6.52 -8.25
C THR A 24 1.72 -6.29 -9.57
N MET A 25 2.41 -6.38 -10.71
CA MET A 25 1.76 -6.34 -12.03
C MET A 25 0.92 -7.60 -12.31
N GLN A 26 1.03 -8.64 -11.48
CA GLN A 26 0.28 -9.89 -11.62
C GLN A 26 -1.03 -9.91 -10.81
N ASP A 27 -1.39 -8.81 -10.15
CA ASP A 27 -2.64 -8.66 -9.42
C ASP A 27 -3.54 -7.60 -10.10
N PRO A 28 -4.40 -8.01 -11.06
CA PRO A 28 -5.25 -7.08 -11.81
C PRO A 28 -6.23 -6.31 -10.92
N MET A 29 -6.69 -6.93 -9.83
CA MET A 29 -7.64 -6.29 -8.91
C MET A 29 -6.96 -5.14 -8.16
N PHE A 30 -5.73 -5.36 -7.70
CA PHE A 30 -4.97 -4.31 -7.05
C PHE A 30 -4.60 -3.17 -8.01
N LEU A 31 -4.26 -3.48 -9.26
CA LEU A 31 -4.00 -2.46 -10.27
C LEU A 31 -5.25 -1.60 -10.57
N MET A 32 -6.42 -2.23 -10.64
CA MET A 32 -7.69 -1.53 -10.82
C MET A 32 -7.98 -0.59 -9.64
N GLU A 33 -7.84 -1.09 -8.40
CA GLU A 33 -7.98 -0.27 -7.19
C GLU A 33 -7.02 0.93 -7.18
N GLN A 34 -5.78 0.75 -7.64
CA GLN A 34 -4.84 1.88 -7.78
C GLN A 34 -5.27 2.91 -8.81
N MET A 35 -5.83 2.47 -9.93
CA MET A 35 -6.31 3.39 -10.96
C MET A 35 -7.50 4.20 -10.44
N GLU A 36 -8.46 3.54 -9.79
CA GLU A 36 -9.61 4.21 -9.17
C GLU A 36 -9.20 5.24 -8.11
N LEU A 37 -8.22 4.90 -7.27
CA LEU A 37 -7.70 5.85 -6.26
C LEU A 37 -7.00 7.06 -6.88
N ARG A 38 -6.33 6.89 -8.03
CA ARG A 38 -5.71 8.02 -8.74
C ARG A 38 -6.74 8.88 -9.45
N GLU A 39 -7.73 8.27 -10.09
CA GLU A 39 -8.85 8.99 -10.70
C GLU A 39 -9.61 9.81 -9.64
N GLU A 40 -9.91 9.22 -8.48
CA GLU A 40 -10.50 9.94 -7.35
C GLU A 40 -9.63 11.13 -6.89
N LEU A 41 -8.31 10.96 -6.84
CA LEU A 41 -7.39 12.04 -6.48
C LEU A 41 -7.35 13.16 -7.52
N GLU A 42 -7.40 12.83 -8.80
CA GLU A 42 -7.46 13.81 -9.90
C GLU A 42 -8.80 14.59 -9.87
N ASP A 43 -9.91 13.90 -9.66
CA ASP A 43 -11.27 14.49 -9.61
C ASP A 43 -11.46 15.45 -8.43
N ILE A 44 -10.72 15.28 -7.33
CA ILE A 44 -10.77 16.17 -6.17
C ILE A 44 -10.42 17.61 -6.56
N ALA A 45 -9.53 17.81 -7.55
CA ALA A 45 -9.15 19.15 -7.99
C ALA A 45 -10.30 19.94 -8.63
N ASP A 46 -11.27 19.23 -9.23
CA ASP A 46 -12.43 19.81 -9.93
C ASP A 46 -13.70 19.85 -9.05
N CYS A 47 -13.62 19.37 -7.80
CA CYS A 47 -14.73 19.40 -6.86
C CYS A 47 -15.04 20.81 -6.34
N SER A 48 -16.29 21.01 -5.90
CA SER A 48 -16.74 22.30 -5.34
C SER A 48 -16.08 22.67 -4.01
N ASP A 49 -15.61 21.67 -3.26
CA ASP A 49 -14.88 21.82 -1.99
C ASP A 49 -13.66 20.87 -1.96
N PRO A 50 -12.58 21.23 -2.67
CA PRO A 50 -11.41 20.36 -2.88
C PRO A 50 -10.63 20.12 -1.58
N GLU A 51 -10.62 21.07 -0.64
CA GLU A 51 -9.90 20.93 0.64
C GLU A 51 -10.54 19.84 1.51
N SER A 52 -11.86 19.87 1.64
CA SER A 52 -12.60 18.86 2.39
C SER A 52 -12.48 17.47 1.74
N ALA A 53 -12.63 17.40 0.42
CA ALA A 53 -12.51 16.14 -0.32
C ALA A 53 -11.08 15.55 -0.23
N LEU A 54 -10.05 16.40 -0.27
CA LEU A 54 -8.65 15.97 -0.06
C LEU A 54 -8.41 15.44 1.36
N PHE A 55 -9.01 16.08 2.37
CA PHE A 55 -8.91 15.61 3.76
C PHE A 55 -9.56 14.22 3.94
N ASP A 56 -10.74 14.01 3.33
CA ASP A 56 -11.41 12.72 3.35
C ASP A 56 -10.60 11.64 2.61
N PHE A 57 -9.99 12.00 1.48
CA PHE A 57 -9.10 11.12 0.73
C PHE A 57 -7.84 10.73 1.53
N ASP A 58 -7.11 11.68 2.12
CA ASP A 58 -5.96 11.36 2.97
C ASP A 58 -6.37 10.49 4.17
N SER A 59 -7.55 10.74 4.75
CA SER A 59 -8.09 9.92 5.83
C SER A 59 -8.36 8.47 5.37
N LYS A 60 -8.93 8.30 4.18
CA LYS A 60 -9.16 6.99 3.53
C LYS A 60 -7.85 6.25 3.28
N VAL A 61 -6.89 6.88 2.58
CA VAL A 61 -5.58 6.29 2.27
C VAL A 61 -4.80 5.97 3.54
N SER A 62 -4.85 6.84 4.55
CA SER A 62 -4.25 6.63 5.87
C SER A 62 -4.83 5.42 6.59
N LYS A 63 -6.14 5.20 6.50
CA LYS A 63 -6.81 4.04 7.08
C LYS A 63 -6.40 2.76 6.36
N MET A 64 -6.39 2.77 5.02
CA MET A 64 -5.93 1.63 4.21
C MET A 64 -4.48 1.27 4.57
N TYR A 65 -3.59 2.26 4.63
CA TYR A 65 -2.19 2.06 5.02
C TYR A 65 -2.07 1.34 6.37
N LYS A 66 -2.81 1.80 7.40
CA LYS A 66 -2.79 1.19 8.74
C LYS A 66 -3.32 -0.25 8.72
N GLN A 67 -4.37 -0.52 7.96
CA GLN A 67 -4.93 -1.86 7.82
C GLN A 67 -3.94 -2.82 7.17
N HIS A 68 -3.33 -2.42 6.05
CA HIS A 68 -2.31 -3.23 5.39
C HIS A 68 -1.09 -3.45 6.28
N LEU A 69 -0.65 -2.42 7.02
CA LEU A 69 0.46 -2.56 7.95
C LEU A 69 0.16 -3.57 9.06
N ALA A 70 -1.02 -3.50 9.68
CA ALA A 70 -1.43 -4.45 10.71
C ALA A 70 -1.48 -5.90 10.17
N SER A 71 -1.98 -6.09 8.95
CA SER A 71 -1.97 -7.40 8.31
C SER A 71 -0.56 -7.90 8.00
N VAL A 72 0.36 -7.04 7.54
CA VAL A 72 1.78 -7.42 7.36
C VAL A 72 2.38 -7.87 8.69
N GLU A 73 2.15 -7.14 9.78
CA GLU A 73 2.65 -7.51 11.10
C GLU A 73 2.12 -8.89 11.53
N GLN A 74 0.84 -9.16 11.29
CA GLN A 74 0.25 -10.47 11.59
C GLN A 74 0.86 -11.58 10.71
N GLU A 75 0.92 -11.39 9.39
CA GLU A 75 1.46 -12.38 8.45
C GLU A 75 2.93 -12.71 8.76
N LEU A 76 3.73 -11.71 9.14
CA LEU A 76 5.12 -11.92 9.58
C LEU A 76 5.21 -12.71 10.89
N ASN A 77 4.31 -12.46 11.85
CA ASN A 77 4.27 -13.20 13.10
C ASN A 77 3.83 -14.65 12.91
N ASP A 78 2.92 -14.89 11.97
CA ASP A 78 2.39 -16.21 11.64
C ASP A 78 3.32 -17.00 10.69
N GLY A 79 4.41 -16.38 10.21
CA GLY A 79 5.36 -17.01 9.29
C GLY A 79 4.86 -17.16 7.85
N LEU A 80 3.83 -16.39 7.48
CA LEU A 80 3.22 -16.36 6.14
C LEU A 80 4.05 -15.45 5.22
N TRP A 81 5.26 -15.91 4.87
CA TRP A 81 6.27 -15.08 4.20
C TRP A 81 5.87 -14.63 2.79
N ALA A 82 5.19 -15.49 2.03
CA ALA A 82 4.75 -15.17 0.67
C ALA A 82 3.64 -14.12 0.68
N GLU A 83 2.65 -14.28 1.55
CA GLU A 83 1.54 -13.37 1.75
C GLU A 83 2.03 -12.01 2.28
N ALA A 84 2.90 -12.02 3.28
CA ALA A 84 3.54 -10.83 3.80
C ALA A 84 4.35 -10.11 2.71
N ALA A 85 5.06 -10.85 1.84
CA ALA A 85 5.81 -10.26 0.73
C ALA A 85 4.89 -9.54 -0.26
N ASP A 86 3.82 -10.19 -0.69
CA ASP A 86 2.84 -9.57 -1.60
C ASP A 86 2.18 -8.36 -0.96
N ARG A 87 1.83 -8.44 0.33
CA ARG A 87 1.23 -7.31 1.05
C ARG A 87 2.19 -6.16 1.26
N VAL A 88 3.47 -6.41 1.54
CA VAL A 88 4.50 -5.37 1.62
C VAL A 88 4.65 -4.65 0.28
N ARG A 89 4.60 -5.37 -0.85
CA ARG A 89 4.60 -4.73 -2.18
C ARG A 89 3.39 -3.81 -2.34
N LYS A 90 2.18 -4.27 -2.00
CA LYS A 90 0.96 -3.43 -2.03
C LYS A 90 1.09 -2.19 -1.14
N LEU A 91 1.58 -2.37 0.09
CA LEU A 91 1.78 -1.30 1.06
C LEU A 91 2.73 -0.21 0.56
N LYS A 92 3.75 -0.56 -0.24
CA LYS A 92 4.65 0.42 -0.87
C LYS A 92 3.94 1.35 -1.86
N PHE A 93 2.98 0.83 -2.63
CA PHE A 93 2.20 1.67 -3.54
C PHE A 93 1.26 2.60 -2.77
N ILE A 94 0.59 2.11 -1.72
CA ILE A 94 -0.25 2.95 -0.85
C ILE A 94 0.59 4.05 -0.20
N ALA A 95 1.80 3.72 0.26
CA ALA A 95 2.73 4.70 0.81
C ALA A 95 3.19 5.74 -0.23
N LYS A 96 3.30 5.35 -1.50
CA LYS A 96 3.61 6.27 -2.60
C LYS A 96 2.43 7.20 -2.86
N LEU A 97 1.21 6.65 -3.00
CA LEU A 97 -0.02 7.42 -3.20
C LEU A 97 -0.24 8.45 -2.07
N LYS A 98 0.08 8.10 -0.83
CA LYS A 98 -0.01 9.02 0.31
C LYS A 98 0.97 10.21 0.22
N ASN A 99 2.07 10.07 -0.51
CA ASN A 99 3.07 11.12 -0.68
C ASN A 99 2.96 11.83 -2.05
N GLU A 100 1.99 11.45 -2.89
CA GLU A 100 1.63 12.17 -4.12
C GLU A 100 0.81 13.42 -3.76
#